data_AF-A0AAE1MK92-F1
#
_entry.id   AF-A0AAE1MK92-F1
#
_cell.length_a   1.000
_cell.length_b   1.000
_cell.length_c   1.000
_cell.angle_alpha   90.00
_cell.angle_beta   90.00
_cell.angle_gamma   90.00
#
_symmetry.space_group_name_H-M   'P 1'
#
loop_
_entity.id
_entity.type
_entity.pdbx_description
1 polymer ?
#
loop_
_entity_poly.entity_id
_entity_poly.type
_entity_poly.pdbx_seq_one_letter_code
_entity_poly.pdbx_strand_id
1 'polypeptide(L)'
;MSCLDPRDSFANFNQEKLIEFARFYPLEFDELADISFLSSSLGNFIVDMIADSDFVNLQTISDLALKMVEKRKDIVYPLIYLLIKLTLVLPISTASVEQVFSAMTFVKDKLRSLISDDWFNSCMLTYVERDIFDKIDDEDIMQYFQGMKNRRMIL
;
A
#
# COMPACT_ATOMS: atom_id res chain seq x y z
N MET A 1 -12.30 -10.98 -5.76
CA MET A 1 -11.86 -11.96 -4.75
C MET A 1 -10.39 -12.26 -5.00
N SER A 2 -9.61 -12.50 -3.94
CA SER A 2 -8.17 -12.78 -4.06
C SER A 2 -7.93 -14.18 -4.65
N CYS A 3 -6.82 -14.36 -5.38
CA CYS A 3 -6.45 -15.65 -5.97
C CYS A 3 -5.94 -16.67 -4.94
N LEU A 4 -5.70 -16.25 -3.69
CA LEU A 4 -5.32 -17.12 -2.56
C LEU A 4 -6.38 -17.10 -1.44
N ASP A 5 -7.64 -16.85 -1.81
CA ASP A 5 -8.76 -16.90 -0.89
C ASP A 5 -8.99 -18.35 -0.43
N PRO A 6 -8.86 -18.67 0.87
CA PRO A 6 -8.96 -20.05 1.36
C PRO A 6 -10.39 -20.59 1.38
N ARG A 7 -11.40 -19.74 1.17
CA ARG A 7 -12.81 -20.15 1.15
C ARG A 7 -13.09 -21.12 0.01
N ASP A 8 -14.05 -22.01 0.26
CA ASP A 8 -14.49 -23.05 -0.68
C ASP A 8 -13.32 -23.86 -1.27
N SER A 9 -12.34 -24.19 -0.43
CA SER A 9 -11.14 -24.94 -0.81
C SER A 9 -10.34 -24.27 -1.93
N PHE A 10 -10.12 -22.96 -1.81
CA PHE A 10 -9.41 -22.16 -2.82
C PHE A 10 -10.12 -22.12 -4.18
N ALA A 11 -11.45 -22.02 -4.20
CA ALA A 11 -12.24 -22.00 -5.45
C ALA A 11 -11.82 -20.91 -6.45
N ASN A 12 -11.27 -19.80 -5.96
CA ASN A 12 -10.81 -18.68 -6.78
C ASN A 12 -9.31 -18.78 -7.17
N PHE A 13 -8.67 -19.92 -6.93
CA PHE A 13 -7.26 -20.12 -7.24
C PHE A 13 -6.99 -19.90 -8.73
N ASN A 14 -6.02 -19.02 -9.01
CA ASN A 14 -5.57 -18.75 -10.36
C ASN A 14 -4.05 -18.56 -10.34
N GLN A 15 -3.34 -19.59 -10.82
CA GLN A 15 -1.89 -19.61 -10.84
C GLN A 15 -1.31 -18.52 -11.75
N GLU A 16 -1.87 -18.31 -12.94
CA GLU A 16 -1.36 -17.32 -13.91
C GLU A 16 -1.37 -15.92 -13.32
N LYS A 17 -2.48 -15.53 -12.67
CA LYS A 17 -2.61 -14.23 -12.00
C LYS A 17 -1.64 -14.07 -10.84
N LEU A 18 -1.34 -15.15 -10.10
CA LEU A 18 -0.37 -15.10 -9.01
C LEU A 18 1.07 -14.96 -9.52
N ILE A 19 1.40 -15.62 -10.63
CA ILE A 19 2.70 -15.46 -11.30
C ILE A 19 2.82 -14.04 -11.86
N GLU A 20 1.79 -13.54 -12.55
CA GLU A 20 1.76 -12.15 -13.04
C GLU A 20 1.91 -11.16 -11.88
N PHE A 21 1.24 -11.41 -10.76
CA PHE A 21 1.38 -10.59 -9.57
C PHE A 21 2.82 -10.57 -9.03
N ALA A 22 3.49 -11.72 -8.96
CA ALA A 22 4.88 -11.82 -8.53
C ALA A 22 5.83 -11.00 -9.43
N ARG A 23 5.56 -10.96 -10.75
CA ARG A 23 6.37 -10.19 -11.71
C ARG A 23 6.34 -8.68 -11.52
N PHE A 24 5.35 -8.14 -10.81
CA PHE A 24 5.35 -6.71 -10.44
C PHE A 24 6.40 -6.38 -9.35
N TYR A 25 7.02 -7.39 -8.76
CA TYR A 25 7.96 -7.28 -7.65
C TYR A 25 9.33 -7.89 -8.02
N PRO A 26 10.05 -7.34 -9.01
CA PRO A 26 11.32 -7.90 -9.48
C PRO A 26 12.48 -7.75 -8.49
N LEU A 27 12.30 -7.00 -7.39
CA LEU A 27 13.26 -6.91 -6.29
C LEU A 27 13.08 -8.06 -5.28
N GLU A 28 11.85 -8.58 -5.18
CA GLU A 28 11.45 -9.61 -4.24
C GLU A 28 11.42 -11.01 -4.88
N PHE A 29 11.26 -11.10 -6.20
CA PHE A 29 11.24 -12.35 -6.96
C PHE A 29 12.21 -12.29 -8.15
N ASP A 30 13.16 -13.23 -8.20
CA ASP A 30 14.01 -13.44 -9.37
C ASP A 30 13.21 -14.06 -10.53
N GLU A 31 13.25 -13.44 -11.71
CA GLU A 31 12.46 -13.87 -12.87
C GLU A 31 12.82 -15.28 -13.37
N LEU A 32 14.08 -15.70 -13.22
CA LEU A 32 14.56 -16.98 -13.75
C LEU A 32 14.36 -18.12 -12.74
N ALA A 33 14.66 -17.88 -11.47
CA ALA A 33 14.62 -18.87 -10.42
C ALA A 33 13.27 -18.89 -9.70
N ASP A 34 12.87 -17.76 -9.10
CA ASP A 34 11.73 -17.71 -8.19
C ASP A 34 10.41 -17.86 -8.91
N ILE A 35 10.21 -17.20 -10.05
CA ILE A 35 8.98 -17.30 -10.86
C ILE A 35 8.79 -18.74 -11.37
N SER A 36 9.86 -19.38 -11.84
CA SER A 36 9.84 -20.78 -12.28
C SER A 36 9.48 -21.73 -11.13
N PHE A 37 10.11 -21.53 -9.97
CA PHE A 37 9.81 -22.29 -8.77
C PHE A 37 8.37 -22.07 -8.29
N LEU A 38 7.89 -20.83 -8.31
CA LEU A 38 6.53 -20.47 -7.92
C LEU A 38 5.50 -21.21 -8.78
N SER A 39 5.72 -21.23 -10.10
CA SER A 39 4.86 -21.92 -11.06
C SER A 39 4.75 -23.42 -10.80
N SER A 40 5.82 -24.05 -10.34
CA SER A 40 5.82 -25.49 -10.01
C SER A 40 5.36 -25.80 -8.59
N SER A 41 5.47 -24.85 -7.66
CA SER A 41 5.17 -25.07 -6.23
C SER A 41 3.75 -24.67 -5.82
N LEU A 42 3.10 -23.73 -6.51
CA LEU A 42 1.75 -23.25 -6.16
C LEU A 42 0.70 -24.38 -6.13
N GLY A 43 0.73 -25.29 -7.11
CA GLY A 43 -0.19 -26.44 -7.11
C GLY A 43 0.00 -27.35 -5.91
N ASN A 44 1.26 -27.65 -5.54
CA ASN A 44 1.58 -28.47 -4.38
C ASN A 44 1.14 -27.80 -3.08
N PHE A 45 1.29 -26.48 -2.97
CA PHE A 45 0.80 -25.71 -1.84
C PHE A 45 -0.71 -25.86 -1.67
N ILE A 46 -1.50 -25.70 -2.74
CA ILE A 46 -2.96 -25.82 -2.65
C ILE A 46 -3.37 -27.22 -2.19
N VAL A 47 -2.76 -28.26 -2.75
CA VAL A 47 -3.03 -29.65 -2.34
C VAL A 47 -2.68 -29.87 -0.87
N ASP A 48 -1.52 -29.38 -0.41
CA ASP A 48 -1.07 -29.49 0.97
C ASP A 48 -1.99 -28.74 1.94
N MET A 49 -2.43 -27.53 1.59
CA MET A 49 -3.35 -26.75 2.42
C MET A 49 -4.75 -27.39 2.49
N ILE A 50 -5.25 -27.97 1.40
CA ILE A 50 -6.56 -28.65 1.38
C ILE A 50 -6.52 -29.96 2.18
N ALA A 51 -5.40 -30.68 2.14
CA ALA A 51 -5.23 -31.93 2.87
C ALA A 51 -5.07 -31.74 4.39
N ASP A 52 -4.63 -30.56 4.83
CA ASP A 52 -4.41 -30.24 6.22
C ASP A 52 -5.68 -29.72 6.90
N SER A 53 -6.19 -30.47 7.88
CA SER A 53 -7.39 -30.11 8.63
C SER A 53 -7.30 -28.76 9.35
N ASP A 54 -6.08 -28.29 9.67
CA ASP A 54 -5.86 -27.01 10.34
C ASP A 54 -6.15 -25.80 9.43
N PHE A 55 -6.21 -26.00 8.11
CA PHE A 55 -6.47 -24.96 7.11
C PHE A 55 -7.91 -24.99 6.58
N VAL A 56 -8.75 -25.88 7.10
CA VAL A 56 -10.17 -25.98 6.75
C VAL A 56 -10.94 -24.81 7.40
N ASN A 57 -11.93 -24.26 6.69
CA ASN A 57 -12.83 -23.19 7.15
C ASN A 57 -12.20 -21.83 7.44
N LEU A 58 -10.98 -21.55 6.95
CA LEU A 58 -10.40 -20.21 7.00
C LEU A 58 -11.25 -19.24 6.17
N GLN A 59 -11.53 -18.05 6.72
CA GLN A 59 -12.47 -17.09 6.10
C GLN A 59 -11.76 -16.00 5.32
N THR A 60 -10.53 -15.65 5.72
CA THR A 60 -9.77 -14.55 5.13
C THR A 60 -8.35 -14.96 4.80
N ILE A 61 -7.73 -14.19 3.91
CA ILE A 61 -6.31 -14.33 3.59
C ILE A 61 -5.41 -14.00 4.81
N SER A 62 -5.90 -13.17 5.74
CA SER A 62 -5.23 -12.92 7.02
C SER A 62 -5.21 -14.17 7.90
N ASP A 63 -6.32 -14.90 7.98
CA ASP A 63 -6.41 -16.16 8.74
C ASP A 63 -5.45 -17.21 8.16
N LEU A 64 -5.37 -17.29 6.81
CA LEU A 64 -4.41 -18.12 6.11
C LEU A 64 -2.97 -17.77 6.49
N ALA A 65 -2.59 -16.49 6.43
CA ALA A 65 -1.25 -16.04 6.78
C ALA A 65 -0.88 -16.39 8.24
N LEU A 66 -1.79 -16.16 9.18
CA LEU A 66 -1.59 -16.48 10.59
C LEU A 66 -1.42 -18.00 10.79
N LYS A 67 -2.28 -18.80 10.18
CA LYS A 67 -2.23 -20.26 10.30
C LYS A 67 -0.96 -20.84 9.68
N MET A 68 -0.48 -20.27 8.57
CA MET A 68 0.80 -20.67 7.96
C MET A 68 1.98 -20.52 8.91
N VAL A 69 2.05 -19.42 9.67
CA VAL A 69 3.11 -19.20 10.66
C VAL A 69 2.97 -20.15 11.85
N GLU A 70 1.74 -20.34 12.34
CA GLU A 70 1.43 -21.26 13.44
C GLU A 70 1.91 -22.69 13.13
N LYS A 71 1.66 -23.16 11.90
CA LYS A 71 2.00 -24.51 11.44
C LYS A 71 3.35 -24.61 10.73
N ARG A 72 4.17 -23.55 10.78
CA ARG A 72 5.50 -23.46 10.14
C ARG A 72 5.50 -23.67 8.61
N LYS A 73 4.35 -23.52 7.96
CA LYS A 73 4.21 -23.60 6.50
C LYS A 73 4.84 -22.38 5.82
N ASP A 74 5.03 -21.28 6.54
CA ASP A 74 5.79 -20.11 6.08
C ASP A 74 7.26 -20.43 5.76
N ILE A 75 7.85 -21.42 6.46
CA ILE A 75 9.21 -21.89 6.21
C ILE A 75 9.26 -22.88 5.05
N VAL A 76 8.21 -23.70 4.90
CA VAL A 76 8.11 -24.71 3.83
C VAL A 76 7.82 -24.04 2.47
N TYR A 77 7.00 -22.98 2.47
CA TYR A 77 6.58 -22.26 1.27
C TYR A 77 6.92 -20.75 1.38
N PRO A 78 8.21 -20.38 1.44
CA PRO A 78 8.63 -19.02 1.72
C PRO A 78 8.19 -18.01 0.64
N LEU A 79 8.26 -18.39 -0.63
CA LEU A 79 7.86 -17.53 -1.75
C LEU A 79 6.34 -17.31 -1.82
N ILE A 80 5.56 -18.34 -1.49
CA ILE A 80 4.09 -18.23 -1.45
C ILE A 80 3.66 -17.42 -0.23
N TYR A 81 4.32 -17.60 0.91
CA TYR A 81 4.08 -16.76 2.08
C TYR A 81 4.44 -15.29 1.82
N LEU A 82 5.50 -15.02 1.06
CA LEU A 82 5.84 -13.67 0.61
C LEU A 82 4.75 -13.05 -0.27
N LEU A 83 4.19 -13.81 -1.23
CA LEU A 83 3.04 -13.37 -2.02
C LEU A 83 1.84 -12.97 -1.16
N ILE A 84 1.51 -13.80 -0.17
CA ILE A 84 0.41 -13.53 0.77
C ILE A 84 0.69 -12.25 1.57
N LYS A 85 1.93 -12.06 2.03
CA LYS A 85 2.35 -10.86 2.75
C LYS A 85 2.24 -9.61 1.89
N LEU A 86 2.70 -9.65 0.63
CA LEU A 86 2.55 -8.53 -0.31
C LEU A 86 1.07 -8.23 -0.57
N THR A 87 0.25 -9.26 -0.74
CA THR A 87 -1.20 -9.13 -0.89
C THR A 87 -1.88 -8.50 0.32
N LEU A 88 -1.33 -8.67 1.53
CA LEU A 88 -1.83 -8.04 2.76
C LEU A 88 -1.34 -6.60 2.93
N VAL A 89 -0.12 -6.29 2.47
CA VAL A 89 0.46 -4.94 2.55
C VAL A 89 -0.17 -3.99 1.52
N LEU A 90 -0.53 -4.50 0.33
CA LEU A 90 -1.20 -3.72 -0.70
C LEU A 90 -2.49 -3.02 -0.23
N PRO A 91 -3.47 -3.70 0.39
CA PRO A 91 -4.67 -3.07 0.91
C PRO A 91 -4.38 -2.00 1.98
N ILE A 92 -3.31 -2.17 2.77
CA ILE A 92 -2.88 -1.17 3.75
C ILE A 92 -2.35 0.07 3.03
N SER A 93 -1.56 -0.12 1.96
CA SER A 93 -1.06 0.98 1.13
C SER A 93 -2.21 1.69 0.41
N THR A 94 -3.13 0.97 -0.22
CA THR A 94 -4.27 1.57 -0.91
C THR A 94 -5.20 2.29 0.06
N ALA A 95 -5.50 1.71 1.22
CA ALA A 95 -6.34 2.37 2.22
C ALA A 95 -5.66 3.62 2.80
N SER A 96 -4.34 3.63 3.00
CA SER A 96 -3.61 4.81 3.46
C SER A 96 -3.63 5.93 2.41
N VAL A 97 -3.40 5.60 1.13
CA VAL A 97 -3.43 6.58 0.05
C VAL A 97 -4.85 7.10 -0.17
N GLU A 98 -5.87 6.24 -0.15
CA GLU A 98 -7.28 6.62 -0.25
C GLU A 98 -7.74 7.45 0.95
N GLN A 99 -7.29 7.15 2.16
CA GLN A 99 -7.59 7.95 3.36
C GLN A 99 -6.96 9.33 3.28
N VAL A 100 -5.67 9.42 2.88
CA VAL A 100 -4.99 10.70 2.70
C VAL A 100 -5.66 11.49 1.57
N PHE A 101 -5.98 10.86 0.46
CA PHE A 101 -6.67 11.49 -0.66
C PHE A 101 -8.10 11.94 -0.30
N SER A 102 -8.81 11.16 0.52
CA SER A 102 -10.14 11.51 1.02
C SER A 102 -10.09 12.66 2.02
N ALA A 103 -9.15 12.65 2.96
CA ALA A 103 -8.91 13.77 3.87
C ALA A 103 -8.51 15.04 3.10
N MET A 104 -7.67 14.89 2.08
CA MET A 104 -7.23 15.98 1.21
C MET A 104 -8.38 16.52 0.35
N THR A 105 -9.27 15.65 -0.14
CA THR A 105 -10.48 16.04 -0.88
C THR A 105 -11.49 16.73 0.04
N PHE A 106 -11.69 16.23 1.26
CA PHE A 106 -12.55 16.86 2.26
C PHE A 106 -12.00 18.23 2.69
N VAL A 107 -10.70 18.33 2.93
CA VAL A 107 -10.00 19.59 3.23
C VAL A 107 -10.07 20.52 2.01
N LYS A 108 -9.89 20.01 0.79
CA LYS A 108 -10.03 20.76 -0.46
C LYS A 108 -11.43 21.32 -0.65
N ASP A 109 -12.48 20.53 -0.43
CA ASP A 109 -13.86 20.99 -0.60
C ASP A 109 -14.27 21.97 0.51
N LYS A 110 -13.84 21.72 1.75
CA LYS A 110 -14.08 22.62 2.88
C LYS A 110 -13.30 23.93 2.75
N LEU A 111 -12.06 23.90 2.27
CA LEU A 111 -11.25 25.09 2.02
C LEU A 111 -11.63 25.83 0.74
N ARG A 112 -12.03 25.16 -0.35
CA ARG A 112 -12.62 25.80 -1.55
C ARG A 112 -13.89 26.57 -1.24
N SER A 113 -14.69 26.10 -0.30
CA SER A 113 -15.86 26.84 0.18
C SER A 113 -15.48 28.14 0.93
N LEU A 114 -14.21 28.29 1.32
CA LEU A 114 -13.70 29.38 2.16
C LEU A 114 -12.64 30.27 1.48
N ILE A 115 -11.82 29.76 0.57
CA ILE A 115 -10.63 30.43 0.01
C ILE A 115 -10.39 29.99 -1.44
N SER A 116 -10.06 30.96 -2.31
CA SER A 116 -9.75 30.79 -3.75
C SER A 116 -8.66 29.75 -4.04
N ASP A 117 -8.79 29.07 -5.20
CA ASP A 117 -7.96 27.93 -5.67
C ASP A 117 -6.44 28.16 -5.61
N ASP A 118 -5.97 29.41 -5.78
CA ASP A 118 -4.54 29.73 -5.78
C ASP A 118 -3.87 29.53 -4.41
N TRP A 119 -4.56 29.92 -3.33
CA TRP A 119 -4.01 29.78 -1.97
C TRP A 119 -3.89 28.32 -1.55
N PHE A 120 -4.87 27.50 -1.96
CA PHE A 120 -4.89 26.08 -1.67
C PHE A 120 -3.73 25.35 -2.37
N ASN A 121 -3.44 25.72 -3.62
CA ASN A 121 -2.32 25.17 -4.37
C ASN A 121 -0.97 25.54 -3.72
N SER A 122 -0.82 26.78 -3.23
CA SER A 122 0.37 27.20 -2.47
C SER A 122 0.54 26.42 -1.15
N CYS A 123 -0.54 26.16 -0.40
CA CYS A 123 -0.46 25.37 0.84
C CYS A 123 -0.13 23.88 0.60
N MET A 124 -0.59 23.30 -0.50
CA MET A 124 -0.14 21.94 -0.87
C MET A 124 1.34 21.91 -1.23
N LEU A 125 1.80 22.92 -1.95
CA LEU A 125 3.19 23.01 -2.39
C LEU A 125 4.14 23.11 -1.20
N THR A 126 3.80 23.92 -0.17
CA THR A 126 4.57 23.97 1.08
C THR A 126 4.50 22.68 1.91
N TYR A 127 3.39 21.93 1.83
CA TYR A 127 3.29 20.63 2.51
C TYR A 127 4.13 19.55 1.83
N VAL A 128 4.18 19.55 0.50
CA VAL A 128 5.02 18.61 -0.28
C VAL A 128 6.51 18.97 -0.15
N GLU A 129 6.83 20.26 -0.10
CA GLU A 129 8.20 20.76 0.04
C GLU A 129 8.60 21.01 1.50
N ARG A 130 7.91 20.38 2.46
CA ARG A 130 8.14 20.61 3.90
C ARG A 130 9.59 20.41 4.33
N ASP A 131 10.29 19.42 3.76
CA ASP A 131 11.70 19.14 4.06
C ASP A 131 12.66 20.26 3.56
N ILE A 132 12.20 21.06 2.60
CA ILE A 132 12.90 22.24 2.09
C ILE A 132 12.49 23.45 2.95
N PHE A 133 11.21 23.54 3.30
CA PHE A 133 10.66 24.62 4.10
C PHE A 133 11.17 24.62 5.55
N ASP A 134 11.33 23.45 6.16
CA ASP A 134 11.89 23.26 7.51
C ASP A 134 13.38 23.64 7.62
N LYS A 135 14.04 23.90 6.48
CA LYS A 135 15.44 24.40 6.42
C LYS A 135 15.54 25.92 6.27
N ILE A 136 14.41 26.60 6.06
CA ILE A 136 14.37 28.06 5.95
C ILE A 136 14.17 28.60 7.37
N ASP A 137 15.01 29.55 7.78
CA ASP A 137 14.90 30.19 9.08
C ASP A 137 13.70 31.15 9.10
N ASP A 138 12.92 31.13 10.18
CA ASP A 138 11.76 32.00 10.36
C ASP A 138 12.16 33.48 10.31
N GLU A 139 13.40 33.79 10.70
CA GLU A 139 13.96 35.15 10.67
C GLU A 139 14.17 35.65 9.22
N ASP A 140 14.53 34.76 8.29
CA ASP A 140 14.69 35.09 6.87
C ASP A 140 13.33 35.35 6.21
N ILE A 141 12.31 34.57 6.59
CA ILE A 141 10.92 34.76 6.16
C ILE A 141 10.41 36.12 6.68
N MET A 142 10.65 36.43 7.96
CA MET A 142 10.27 37.72 8.54
C MET A 142 10.96 38.90 7.85
N GLN A 143 12.27 38.83 7.59
CA GLN A 143 12.97 39.90 6.87
C GLN A 143 12.47 40.09 5.45
N TYR A 144 12.17 39.00 4.73
CA TYR A 144 11.60 39.05 3.38
C TYR A 144 10.23 39.75 3.36
N PHE A 145 9.33 39.38 4.27
CA PHE A 145 8.01 40.00 4.39
C PHE A 145 8.07 41.46 4.87
N GLN A 146 9.00 41.80 5.76
CA GLN A 146 9.24 43.19 6.18
C GLN A 146 9.87 44.05 5.08
N GLY A 147 10.68 43.45 4.20
CA GLY A 147 11.26 44.07 3.02
C GLY A 147 10.25 44.38 1.91
N MET A 148 9.10 43.69 1.88
CA MET A 148 7.97 44.02 1.01
C MET A 148 7.24 45.28 1.49
N LYS A 149 7.85 46.45 1.33
CA LYS A 149 7.24 47.75 1.65
C LYS A 149 5.97 48.01 0.83
N ASN A 150 4.93 48.44 1.56
CA ASN A 150 3.67 49.05 1.13
C ASN A 150 2.67 48.17 0.37
N ARG A 151 1.93 47.31 1.09
CA ARG A 151 0.51 47.12 0.78
C ARG A 151 -0.29 48.13 1.59
N ARG A 152 -0.60 49.28 0.97
CA ARG A 152 -1.52 50.27 1.54
C ARG A 152 -2.84 49.57 1.86
N MET A 153 -3.17 49.49 3.15
CA MET A 153 -4.50 49.15 3.64
C MET A 153 -5.41 50.33 3.27
N ILE A 154 -6.23 50.17 2.24
CA ILE A 154 -7.33 51.09 1.95
C ILE A 154 -8.51 50.57 2.78
N LEU A 155 -8.82 51.30 3.86
CA LEU A 155 -10.09 51.21 4.59
C LEU A 155 -11.23 51.74 3.72
#